data_AF-A0A536CQ41-F1
#
_entry.id   AF-A0A536CQ41-F1
#
_cell.length_a   1.000
_cell.length_b   1.000
_cell.length_c   1.000
_cell.angle_alpha   90.00
_cell.angle_beta   90.00
_cell.angle_gamma   90.00
#
_symmetry.space_group_name_H-M   'P 1'
#
loop_
_entity.id
_entity.type
_entity.pdbx_description
1 polymer ?
#
loop_
_entity_poly.entity_id
_entity_poly.type
_entity_poly.pdbx_seq_one_letter_code
_entity_poly.pdbx_strand_id
1 'polypeptide(L)'
;MIDHTSTRIEQQETALRRQNRRRYAFQRLLEATDRVLWQLEEMNRDGVKNVPAPLRAEIREVVDVMPGNIREPLRESGHVQDTLDSLFEVQERLFRWRFPDWDDTEPDELEFPD
;
A
#
# COMPACT_ATOMS: atom_id res chain seq x y z
N MET A 1 10.70 45.39 2.57
CA MET A 1 10.32 44.62 1.36
C MET A 1 11.09 43.28 1.35
N ILE A 2 10.81 42.41 2.33
CA ILE A 2 11.47 41.10 2.56
C ILE A 2 10.42 39.98 2.86
N ASP A 3 9.11 40.24 2.77
CA ASP A 3 8.09 39.25 3.20
C ASP A 3 7.73 38.15 2.18
N HIS A 4 7.96 38.37 0.88
CA HIS A 4 7.52 37.42 -0.15
C HIS A 4 8.44 36.22 -0.33
N THR A 5 9.74 36.34 0.01
CA THR A 5 10.71 35.25 -0.08
C THR A 5 10.60 34.28 1.10
N SER A 6 10.39 34.77 2.32
CA SER A 6 10.21 33.91 3.51
C SER A 6 8.95 33.03 3.39
N THR A 7 7.83 33.62 2.95
CA THR A 7 6.57 32.88 2.76
C THR A 7 6.71 31.76 1.72
N ARG A 8 7.47 32.01 0.63
CA ARG A 8 7.68 31.03 -0.44
C ARG A 8 8.62 29.89 -0.01
N ILE A 9 9.64 30.19 0.80
CA ILE A 9 10.55 29.19 1.39
C ILE A 9 9.79 28.30 2.39
N GLU A 10 8.96 28.86 3.26
CA GLU A 10 8.14 28.10 4.23
C GLU A 10 7.13 27.17 3.54
N GLN A 11 6.49 27.64 2.46
CA GLN A 11 5.60 26.82 1.64
C GLN A 11 6.34 25.66 0.97
N GLN A 12 7.55 25.92 0.45
CA GLN A 12 8.40 24.88 -0.14
C GLN A 12 8.86 23.87 0.90
N GLU A 13 9.32 24.29 2.08
CA GLU A 13 9.70 23.38 3.17
C GLU A 13 8.52 22.52 3.64
N THR A 14 7.32 23.10 3.74
CA THR A 14 6.12 22.38 4.16
C THR A 14 5.71 21.34 3.13
N ALA A 15 5.77 21.67 1.84
CA ALA A 15 5.52 20.73 0.75
C ALA A 15 6.53 19.58 0.76
N LEU A 16 7.82 19.90 0.95
CA LEU A 16 8.91 18.91 0.98
C LEU A 16 8.80 17.97 2.18
N ARG A 17 8.45 18.50 3.36
CA ARG A 17 8.16 17.69 4.56
C ARG A 17 6.94 16.79 4.35
N ARG A 18 5.89 17.28 3.70
CA ARG A 18 4.69 16.48 3.38
C ARG A 18 5.02 15.35 2.40
N GLN A 19 5.83 15.62 1.38
CA GLN A 19 6.28 14.63 0.41
C GLN A 19 7.15 13.55 1.06
N ASN A 20 8.12 13.93 1.90
CA ASN A 20 8.96 12.97 2.61
C ASN A 20 8.15 12.10 3.57
N ARG A 21 7.22 12.68 4.34
CA ARG A 21 6.31 11.90 5.20
C ARG A 21 5.50 10.88 4.39
N ARG A 22 4.97 11.29 3.23
CA ARG A 22 4.22 10.40 2.34
C ARG A 22 5.08 9.27 1.81
N ARG A 23 6.33 9.55 1.42
CA ARG A 23 7.30 8.54 0.95
C ARG A 23 7.59 7.50 2.02
N TYR A 24 7.93 7.93 3.24
CA TYR A 24 8.22 7.01 4.33
C TYR A 24 7.00 6.22 4.79
N ALA A 25 5.81 6.84 4.79
CA ALA A 25 4.57 6.15 5.10
C ALA A 25 4.28 5.07 4.05
N PHE A 26 4.38 5.41 2.76
CA PHE A 26 4.18 4.45 1.67
C PHE A 26 5.10 3.24 1.80
N GLN A 27 6.41 3.45 1.97
CA GLN A 27 7.36 2.35 2.04
C GLN A 27 7.07 1.40 3.22
N ARG A 28 6.76 1.94 4.41
CA ARG A 28 6.39 1.12 5.56
C ARG A 28 5.11 0.33 5.35
N LEU A 29 4.10 0.95 4.72
CA LEU A 29 2.83 0.29 4.43
C LEU A 29 3.00 -0.81 3.37
N LEU A 30 3.85 -0.57 2.38
CA LEU A 30 4.16 -1.55 1.33
C LEU A 30 4.85 -2.77 1.93
N GLU A 31 5.95 -2.57 2.68
CA GLU A 31 6.68 -3.64 3.35
C GLU A 31 5.79 -4.47 4.29
N ALA A 32 4.89 -3.81 5.02
CA ALA A 32 3.94 -4.49 5.90
C ALA A 32 2.90 -5.31 5.12
N THR A 33 2.41 -4.79 4.00
CA THR A 33 1.43 -5.47 3.15
C THR A 33 2.06 -6.67 2.42
N ASP A 34 3.26 -6.51 1.87
CA ASP A 34 4.03 -7.58 1.20
C ASP A 34 4.26 -8.78 2.11
N ARG A 35 4.64 -8.51 3.36
CA ARG A 35 4.88 -9.57 4.36
C ARG A 35 3.63 -10.42 4.60
N VAL A 36 2.46 -9.80 4.60
CA VAL A 36 1.21 -10.51 4.87
C VAL A 36 0.69 -11.20 3.61
N LEU A 37 0.84 -10.57 2.44
CA LEU A 37 0.57 -11.21 1.15
C LEU A 37 1.36 -12.51 1.00
N TRP A 38 2.66 -12.48 1.28
CA TRP A 38 3.50 -13.67 1.22
C TRP A 38 2.98 -14.83 2.09
N GLN A 39 2.53 -14.54 3.32
CA GLN A 39 1.93 -15.55 4.19
C GLN A 39 0.61 -16.09 3.64
N LEU A 40 -0.25 -15.22 3.11
CA LEU A 40 -1.52 -15.63 2.49
C LEU A 40 -1.30 -16.45 1.21
N GLU A 41 -0.27 -16.14 0.42
CA GLU A 41 0.13 -16.90 -0.76
C GLU A 41 0.62 -18.29 -0.40
N GLU A 42 1.48 -18.42 0.62
CA GLU A 42 1.95 -19.70 1.13
C GLU A 42 0.77 -20.56 1.60
N MET A 43 -0.12 -19.96 2.39
CA MET A 43 -1.35 -20.62 2.84
C MET A 43 -2.25 -21.07 1.68
N ASN A 44 -2.44 -20.23 0.67
CA ASN A 44 -3.26 -20.56 -0.50
C ASN A 44 -2.63 -21.71 -1.29
N ARG A 45 -1.29 -21.68 -1.47
CA ARG A 45 -0.50 -22.74 -2.11
C ARG A 45 -0.64 -24.07 -1.36
N ASP A 46 -0.62 -24.03 -0.04
CA ASP A 46 -0.78 -25.21 0.83
C ASP A 46 -2.24 -25.68 0.95
N GLY A 47 -3.17 -24.96 0.31
CA GLY A 47 -4.60 -25.32 0.29
C GLY A 47 -5.35 -24.97 1.58
N VAL A 48 -4.76 -24.17 2.48
CA VAL A 48 -5.42 -23.71 3.71
C VAL A 48 -6.60 -22.81 3.34
N LYS A 49 -7.78 -23.10 3.93
CA LYS A 49 -9.03 -22.42 3.55
C LYS A 49 -9.30 -21.16 4.34
N ASN A 50 -8.86 -21.09 5.59
CA ASN A 50 -9.21 -20.00 6.50
C ASN A 50 -7.96 -19.36 7.09
N VAL A 51 -7.98 -18.03 7.18
CA VAL A 51 -6.94 -17.21 7.80
C VAL A 51 -7.01 -17.36 9.33
N PRO A 52 -5.92 -17.79 10.00
CA PRO A 52 -5.85 -17.88 11.45
C PRO A 52 -6.20 -16.54 12.11
N ALA A 53 -6.84 -16.60 13.28
CA ALA A 53 -7.20 -15.40 14.03
C ALA A 53 -6.02 -14.43 14.30
N PRO A 54 -4.80 -14.90 14.64
CA PRO A 54 -3.65 -14.00 14.80
C PRO A 54 -3.30 -13.25 13.53
N LEU A 55 -3.27 -13.94 12.38
CA LEU A 55 -2.96 -13.31 11.09
C LEU A 55 -4.07 -12.34 10.66
N ARG A 56 -5.34 -12.65 10.93
CA ARG A 56 -6.44 -11.69 10.69
C ARG A 56 -6.30 -10.41 11.51
N ALA A 57 -5.81 -10.51 12.75
CA ALA A 57 -5.54 -9.33 13.58
C ALA A 57 -4.37 -8.51 13.01
N GLU A 58 -3.28 -9.17 12.62
CA GLU A 58 -2.13 -8.52 11.97
C GLU A 58 -2.54 -7.78 10.69
N ILE A 59 -3.34 -8.41 9.83
CA ILE A 59 -3.88 -7.77 8.62
C ILE A 59 -4.65 -6.49 8.96
N ARG A 60 -5.54 -6.55 9.94
CA ARG A 60 -6.33 -5.38 10.37
C ARG A 60 -5.42 -4.28 10.89
N GLU A 61 -4.42 -4.59 11.72
CA GLU A 61 -3.48 -3.61 12.26
C GLU A 61 -2.68 -2.90 11.15
N VAL A 62 -2.20 -3.66 10.15
CA VAL A 62 -1.46 -3.11 9.00
C VAL A 62 -2.34 -2.19 8.15
N VAL A 63 -3.58 -2.59 7.92
CA VAL A 63 -4.51 -1.88 7.04
C VAL A 63 -5.17 -0.69 7.75
N ASP A 64 -5.32 -0.73 9.08
CA ASP A 64 -6.01 0.32 9.84
C ASP A 64 -5.29 1.67 9.83
N VAL A 65 -3.96 1.65 9.67
CA VAL A 65 -3.14 2.87 9.56
C VAL A 65 -3.19 3.50 8.15
N MET A 66 -3.85 2.85 7.19
CA MET A 66 -4.02 3.36 5.83
C MET A 66 -5.21 4.34 5.74
N PRO A 67 -5.18 5.30 4.80
CA PRO A 67 -6.36 6.09 4.43
C PRO A 67 -7.60 5.23 4.15
N GLY A 68 -8.78 5.71 4.57
CA GLY A 68 -10.04 4.96 4.49
C GLY A 68 -10.36 4.39 3.10
N ASN A 69 -10.11 5.16 2.05
CA ASN A 69 -10.34 4.75 0.66
C ASN A 69 -9.36 3.67 0.16
N ILE A 70 -8.20 3.53 0.80
CA ILE A 70 -7.21 2.50 0.47
C ILE A 70 -7.58 1.17 1.13
N ARG A 71 -8.03 1.21 2.39
CA ARG A 71 -8.39 0.02 3.16
C ARG A 71 -9.77 -0.58 2.86
N GLU A 72 -10.68 0.21 2.30
CA GLU A 72 -12.08 -0.18 2.01
C GLU A 72 -12.26 -1.57 1.34
N PRO A 73 -11.41 -2.00 0.39
CA PRO A 73 -11.59 -3.31 -0.26
C PRO A 73 -11.45 -4.52 0.66
N LEU A 74 -10.76 -4.38 1.80
CA LEU A 74 -10.40 -5.50 2.65
C LEU A 74 -11.64 -6.30 3.06
N ARG A 75 -11.66 -7.58 2.71
CA ARG A 75 -12.79 -8.48 3.03
C ARG A 75 -12.54 -9.18 4.37
N GLU A 76 -13.57 -9.19 5.22
CA GLU A 76 -13.51 -9.88 6.52
C GLU A 76 -14.06 -11.32 6.50
N SER A 77 -14.14 -11.97 5.33
CA SER A 77 -14.71 -13.32 5.21
C SER A 77 -13.89 -14.37 5.98
N GLY A 78 -12.59 -14.10 6.18
CA GLY A 78 -11.66 -15.02 6.81
C GLY A 78 -11.23 -16.18 5.91
N HIS A 79 -11.71 -16.25 4.67
CA HIS A 79 -11.18 -17.19 3.67
C HIS A 79 -9.87 -16.67 3.09
N VAL A 80 -8.90 -17.56 2.90
CA VAL A 80 -7.55 -17.18 2.42
C VAL A 80 -7.62 -16.50 1.06
N GLN A 81 -8.36 -17.07 0.10
CA GLN A 81 -8.49 -16.51 -1.26
C GLN A 81 -9.13 -15.12 -1.26
N ASP A 82 -10.28 -14.97 -0.60
CA ASP A 82 -10.94 -13.66 -0.50
C ASP A 82 -10.05 -12.61 0.17
N THR A 83 -9.31 -13.02 1.20
CA THR A 83 -8.41 -12.13 1.94
C THR A 83 -7.25 -11.71 1.06
N LEU A 84 -6.64 -12.65 0.35
CA LEU A 84 -5.57 -12.43 -0.63
C LEU A 84 -6.01 -11.45 -1.72
N ASP A 85 -7.13 -11.72 -2.40
CA ASP A 85 -7.67 -10.89 -3.47
C ASP A 85 -7.94 -9.46 -2.99
N SER A 86 -8.56 -9.33 -1.81
CA SER A 86 -8.85 -8.01 -1.24
C SER A 86 -7.59 -7.25 -0.81
N LEU A 87 -6.55 -7.96 -0.34
CA LEU A 87 -5.29 -7.34 0.06
C LEU A 87 -4.46 -6.89 -1.14
N PHE A 88 -4.54 -7.60 -2.27
CA PHE A 88 -4.01 -7.12 -3.56
C PHE A 88 -4.69 -5.82 -3.98
N GLU A 89 -6.02 -5.72 -3.90
CA GLU A 89 -6.73 -4.47 -4.23
C GLU A 89 -6.32 -3.31 -3.30
N VAL A 90 -6.15 -3.59 -1.99
CA VAL A 90 -5.61 -2.60 -1.04
C VAL A 90 -4.22 -2.13 -1.45
N GLN A 91 -3.33 -3.06 -1.83
CA GLN A 91 -1.98 -2.74 -2.26
C GLN A 91 -1.97 -1.93 -3.56
N GLU A 92 -2.80 -2.27 -4.53
CA GLU A 92 -2.96 -1.50 -5.77
C GLU A 92 -3.43 -0.07 -5.49
N ARG A 93 -4.43 0.11 -4.61
CA ARG A 93 -4.88 1.44 -4.17
C ARG A 93 -3.77 2.20 -3.42
N LEU A 94 -2.92 1.51 -2.66
CA LEU A 94 -1.75 2.11 -2.01
C LEU A 94 -0.71 2.60 -3.05
N PHE A 95 -0.48 1.83 -4.11
CA PHE A 95 0.38 2.22 -5.23
C PHE A 95 -0.17 3.44 -5.96
N ARG A 96 -1.45 3.43 -6.36
CA ARG A 96 -2.11 4.59 -7.01
C ARG A 96 -2.13 5.82 -6.10
N TRP A 97 -2.25 5.62 -4.79
CA TRP A 97 -2.11 6.71 -3.84
C TRP A 97 -0.69 7.29 -3.84
N ARG A 98 0.36 6.52 -4.11
CA ARG A 98 1.72 7.07 -4.21
C ARG A 98 2.06 7.59 -5.61
N PHE A 99 1.51 6.97 -6.65
CA PHE A 99 1.76 7.22 -8.05
C PHE A 99 0.40 7.38 -8.77
N PRO A 100 -0.22 8.58 -8.72
CA PRO A 100 -1.54 8.80 -9.31
C PRO A 100 -1.58 8.60 -10.83
N ASP A 101 -0.43 8.80 -11.48
CA ASP A 101 -0.26 8.66 -12.93
C ASP A 101 0.20 7.24 -13.33
N TRP A 102 0.19 6.28 -12.40
CA TRP A 102 0.51 4.87 -12.70
C TRP A 102 -0.62 4.26 -13.54
N ASP A 103 -0.29 3.85 -14.75
CA ASP A 103 -1.17 3.11 -15.64
C ASP A 103 -0.75 1.64 -15.67
N ASP A 104 -1.58 0.76 -15.10
CA ASP A 104 -1.35 -0.69 -15.05
C ASP A 104 -1.80 -1.41 -16.34
N THR A 105 -2.19 -0.64 -17.37
CA THR A 105 -2.60 -1.18 -18.68
C THR A 105 -1.48 -1.19 -19.72
N GLU A 106 -0.33 -0.58 -19.43
CA GLU A 106 0.86 -0.72 -20.26
C GLU A 106 1.60 -2.00 -19.83
N PRO A 107 1.71 -3.04 -20.70
CA PRO A 107 2.54 -4.19 -20.38
C PRO A 107 3.98 -3.70 -20.16
N ASP A 108 4.62 -4.16 -19.08
CA ASP A 108 6.04 -3.93 -18.85
C ASP A 108 6.83 -4.44 -20.07
N GLU A 109 7.14 -3.55 -21.02
CA GLU A 109 8.20 -3.76 -22.01
C GLU A 109 9.54 -3.68 -21.29
N LEU A 110 9.77 -4.59 -20.33
CA LEU A 110 11.09 -4.87 -19.81
C LEU A 110 11.83 -5.64 -20.91
N GLU A 111 12.42 -4.91 -21.84
CA GLU A 111 13.48 -5.42 -22.71
C GLU A 111 14.59 -5.97 -21.80
N PHE A 112 14.65 -7.28 -21.66
CA PHE A 112 15.83 -7.95 -21.15
C PHE A 112 16.88 -7.93 -22.27
N PRO A 113 18.02 -7.24 -22.11
CA PRO A 113 19.10 -7.38 -23.06
C PRO A 113 19.66 -8.81 -22.98
N ASP A 114 19.75 -9.48 -24.14
CA ASP A 114 20.38 -10.79 -24.36
C ASP A 114 21.85 -10.84 -23.88
#